data_AF-A0A496N9T2-F1
#
_entry.id   AF-A0A496N9T2-F1
#
_cell.length_a   1.000
_cell.length_b   1.000
_cell.length_c   1.000
_cell.angle_alpha   90.00
_cell.angle_beta   90.00
_cell.angle_gamma   90.00
#
_symmetry.space_group_name_H-M   'P 1'
#
loop_
_entity.id
_entity.type
_entity.pdbx_description
1 polymer ?
#
loop_
_entity_poly.entity_id
_entity_poly.type
_entity_poly.pdbx_seq_one_letter_code
_entity_poly.pdbx_strand_id
1 'polypeptide(L)' 'ATPLEDVKRALDIEAFPHDENYETIAGFMMYMLRKIPKKTDFVLFDRYKFEIIDTENFKIDQLMVSFRKDLPQEETTIN' A
#
# COMPACT_ATOMS: atom_id res chain seq x y z
N ALA A 1 1.34 12.06 7.72
CA ALA A 1 1.03 11.10 6.64
C ALA A 1 2.26 10.94 5.75
N THR A 2 2.66 9.71 5.45
CA THR A 2 3.87 9.42 4.65
C THR A 2 3.66 9.75 3.18
N PRO A 3 4.58 10.52 2.53
CA PRO A 3 4.53 10.78 1.09
C PRO A 3 4.55 9.48 0.28
N LEU A 4 3.78 9.43 -0.82
CA LEU A 4 3.75 8.26 -1.70
C LEU A 4 5.12 7.97 -2.32
N GLU A 5 5.85 9.02 -2.71
CA GLU A 5 7.19 8.91 -3.31
C GLU A 5 8.22 8.27 -2.36
N ASP A 6 8.11 8.51 -1.05
CA ASP A 6 8.97 7.87 -0.06
C ASP A 6 8.66 6.36 0.02
N VAL A 7 7.38 5.98 -0.08
CA VAL A 7 6.97 4.58 -0.11
C VAL A 7 7.41 3.89 -1.40
N LYS A 8 7.29 4.56 -2.56
CA LYS A 8 7.81 4.08 -3.85
C LYS A 8 9.28 3.70 -3.75
N ARG A 9 10.08 4.64 -3.25
CA ARG A 9 11.53 4.45 -3.09
C ARG A 9 11.87 3.37 -2.07
N ALA A 10 11.19 3.34 -0.93
CA ALA A 10 11.49 2.40 0.14
C ALA A 10 11.13 0.94 -0.22
N LEU A 11 10.14 0.75 -1.09
CA LEU A 11 9.65 -0.57 -1.52
C LEU A 11 10.09 -0.96 -2.94
N ASP A 12 10.90 -0.12 -3.59
CA ASP A 12 11.35 -0.31 -4.97
C ASP A 12 10.18 -0.54 -5.93
N ILE A 13 9.17 0.33 -5.82
CA ILE A 13 7.97 0.34 -6.68
C ILE A 13 8.16 1.41 -7.75
N GLU A 14 8.15 1.00 -9.02
CA GLU A 14 8.41 1.89 -10.16
C GLU A 14 7.33 2.97 -10.31
N ALA A 15 6.05 2.59 -10.27
CA ALA A 15 4.93 3.51 -10.44
C ALA A 15 3.67 3.03 -9.71
N PHE A 16 2.83 3.98 -9.31
CA PHE A 16 1.47 3.72 -8.83
C PHE A 16 0.43 4.23 -9.85
N PRO A 17 -0.81 3.70 -9.87
CA PRO A 17 -1.83 4.09 -10.85
C PRO A 17 -2.33 5.52 -10.62
N HIS A 18 -2.13 6.42 -11.57
CA HIS A 18 -2.54 7.83 -11.43
C HIS A 18 -1.88 8.52 -10.22
N ASP A 19 -0.57 8.36 -10.06
CA ASP A 19 0.21 8.92 -8.95
C ASP A 19 0.11 10.45 -8.81
N GLU A 20 -0.23 11.16 -9.88
CA GLU A 20 -0.56 12.59 -9.84
C GLU A 20 -1.80 12.95 -9.00
N ASN A 21 -2.69 11.99 -8.71
CA ASN A 21 -3.95 12.23 -8.03
C ASN A 21 -3.87 12.13 -6.50
N TYR A 22 -2.74 11.67 -5.94
CA TYR A 22 -2.61 11.51 -4.49
C TYR A 22 -1.16 11.64 -4.02
N GLU A 23 -0.96 12.47 -3.00
CA GLU A 23 0.37 12.81 -2.49
C GLU A 23 0.90 11.81 -1.44
N THR A 24 0.01 11.04 -0.79
CA THR A 24 0.35 10.19 0.36
C THR A 24 -0.15 8.76 0.16
N ILE A 25 0.48 7.80 0.85
CA ILE A 25 0.04 6.40 0.83
C ILE A 25 -1.38 6.21 1.39
N ALA A 26 -1.78 7.03 2.35
CA ALA A 26 -3.15 7.03 2.86
C ALA A 26 -4.14 7.50 1.78
N GLY A 27 -3.79 8.55 1.03
CA GLY A 27 -4.57 9.03 -0.12
C GLY A 27 -4.74 7.97 -1.20
N PHE A 28 -3.65 7.30 -1.57
CA PHE A 28 -3.67 6.14 -2.48
C PHE A 28 -4.64 5.06 -1.99
N MET A 29 -4.49 4.62 -0.73
CA MET A 29 -5.32 3.57 -0.14
C MET A 29 -6.81 3.94 -0.17
N MET A 30 -7.15 5.18 0.20
CA MET A 30 -8.54 5.67 0.18
C MET A 30 -9.12 5.71 -1.25
N TYR A 31 -8.32 6.16 -2.23
CA TYR A 31 -8.72 6.17 -3.64
C TYR A 31 -9.01 4.75 -4.15
N MET A 32 -8.12 3.80 -3.86
CA MET A 32 -8.25 2.41 -4.30
C MET A 32 -9.42 1.67 -3.64
N LEU A 33 -9.68 1.92 -2.35
CA LEU A 33 -10.74 1.23 -1.61
C LEU A 33 -12.16 1.63 -2.07
N ARG A 34 -12.34 2.87 -2.56
CA ARG A 34 -13.64 3.42 -3.00
C ARG A 34 -14.76 3.32 -1.96
N LYS A 35 -14.39 3.27 -0.68
CA LYS A 35 -15.29 3.20 0.49
C LYS A 35 -14.62 3.90 1.69
N ILE A 36 -15.40 4.17 2.74
CA ILE A 36 -14.83 4.64 4.01
C ILE A 36 -13.87 3.57 4.53
N PRO A 37 -12.57 3.90 4.74
CA PRO A 37 -11.58 2.93 5.17
C PRO A 37 -11.90 2.41 6.57
N LYS A 38 -11.70 1.11 6.78
CA LYS A 38 -11.83 0.46 8.09
C LYS A 38 -10.59 -0.37 8.41
N LYS A 39 -10.38 -0.62 9.69
CA LYS A 39 -9.37 -1.57 10.16
C LYS A 39 -9.52 -2.91 9.42
N THR A 40 -8.39 -3.52 9.06
CA THR A 40 -8.23 -4.75 8.25
C THR A 40 -8.59 -4.64 6.77
N ASP A 41 -9.11 -3.51 6.29
CA ASP A 41 -9.17 -3.27 4.85
C ASP A 41 -7.75 -3.24 4.28
N PHE A 42 -7.58 -3.76 3.06
CA PHE A 42 -6.29 -3.82 2.42
C PHE A 42 -6.36 -3.57 0.92
N VAL A 43 -5.23 -3.15 0.36
CA VAL A 43 -4.98 -3.08 -1.08
C VAL A 43 -3.80 -3.97 -1.40
N LEU A 44 -3.95 -4.81 -2.42
CA LEU A 44 -2.85 -5.55 -3.01
C LEU A 44 -2.32 -4.72 -4.18
N PHE A 45 -1.04 -4.36 -4.12
CA PHE A 45 -0.39 -3.61 -5.17
C PHE A 45 1.06 -4.05 -5.31
N ASP A 46 1.48 -4.27 -6.57
CA ASP A 46 2.77 -4.86 -6.88
C ASP A 46 3.01 -6.15 -6.04
N ARG A 47 4.17 -6.28 -5.37
CA ARG A 47 4.54 -7.40 -4.51
C ARG A 47 3.96 -7.33 -3.09
N TYR A 48 3.21 -6.28 -2.77
CA TYR A 48 2.86 -5.94 -1.38
C TYR A 48 1.36 -5.93 -1.09
N LYS A 49 1.04 -6.25 0.17
CA LYS A 49 -0.26 -6.03 0.81
C LYS A 49 -0.10 -4.85 1.75
N PHE A 50 -0.86 -3.80 1.51
CA PHE A 50 -1.01 -2.64 2.38
C PHE A 50 -2.28 -2.82 3.20
N GLU A 51 -2.17 -3.01 4.50
CA GLU A 51 -3.30 -3.29 5.40
C GLU A 51 -3.48 -2.17 6.43
N ILE A 52 -4.71 -1.73 6.61
CA ILE A 52 -5.05 -0.71 7.60
C ILE A 52 -5.04 -1.31 9.00
N ILE A 53 -4.15 -0.79 9.84
CA ILE A 53 -4.04 -1.18 11.25
C ILE A 53 -4.94 -0.29 12.11
N ASP A 54 -4.99 0.99 11.78
CA ASP A 54 -5.79 1.97 12.52
C ASP A 54 -6.27 3.13 11.66
N THR A 55 -7.38 3.73 12.07
CA THR A 55 -8.00 4.89 11.43
C THR A 55 -8.39 5.92 12.49
N GLU A 56 -8.11 7.20 12.21
CA GLU A 56 -8.51 8.31 13.07
C GLU A 56 -9.23 9.38 12.23
N ASN A 57 -10.36 9.91 12.73
CA ASN A 57 -11.10 11.02 12.08
C ASN A 57 -11.39 10.79 10.57
N PHE A 58 -11.85 9.59 10.21
CA PHE A 58 -12.14 9.15 8.83
C PHE A 58 -10.93 9.05 7.89
N LYS A 59 -9.71 9.13 8.44
CA LYS A 59 -8.45 8.97 7.73
C LYS A 59 -7.71 7.73 8.21
N ILE A 60 -6.82 7.24 7.37
CA ILE A 60 -5.90 6.15 7.73
C ILE A 60 -4.76 6.76 8.57
N ASP A 61 -4.57 6.25 9.79
CA ASP A 61 -3.47 6.66 10.66
C ASP A 61 -2.26 5.74 10.47
N GLN A 62 -2.50 4.43 10.54
CA GLN A 62 -1.44 3.42 10.47
C GLN A 62 -1.73 2.33 9.45
N LEU A 63 -0.67 1.96 8.74
CA LEU A 63 -0.64 0.91 7.74
C LEU A 63 0.46 -0.10 8.10
N MET A 64 0.20 -1.37 7.81
CA MET A 64 1.21 -2.40 7.75
C MET A 64 1.44 -2.80 6.30
N VAL A 65 2.71 -2.97 5.94
CA VAL A 65 3.13 -3.45 4.63
C VAL A 65 3.72 -4.84 4.80
N SER A 66 3.29 -5.79 3.97
CA SER A 66 3.83 -7.15 3.95
C SER A 66 3.89 -7.68 2.53
N PHE A 67 4.72 -8.70 2.27
CA PHE A 67 4.68 -9.38 0.98
C PHE A 67 3.36 -10.12 0.80
N ARG A 68 2.82 -10.00 -0.41
CA ARG A 68 1.66 -10.76 -0.89
C ARG A 68 1.91 -12.26 -0.72
N LYS A 69 0.86 -12.97 -0.29
CA LYS A 69 0.87 -14.43 -0.13
C LYS A 69 0.24 -15.15 -1.32
N ASP A 70 -0.41 -14.39 -2.19
CA ASP A 70 -1.07 -14.87 -3.41
C ASP A 70 -0.17 -14.81 -4.66
N LEU A 71 1.03 -14.24 -4.53
CA LEU A 71 2.07 -14.33 -5.55
C LEU A 71 3.00 -15.51 -5.25
N PRO A 72 3.48 -16.24 -6.28
CA PRO A 72 4.55 -17.19 -6.11
C PRO A 72 5.75 -16.49 -5.46
N GLN A 73 6.29 -17.06 -4.39
CA GLN A 73 7.65 -16.68 -3.99
C GLN A 73 8.57 -17.20 -5.08
N GLU A 74 9.22 -16.31 -5.82
CA GLU A 74 10.34 -16.74 -6.66
C GLU A 74 11.37 -17.38 -5.73
N GLU A 75 11.51 -18.70 -5.80
CA GLU A 75 12.60 -19.41 -5.17
C GLU A 75 13.88 -18.89 -5.83
N THR A 76 14.65 -18.08 -5.10
CA THR A 76 16.00 -17.70 -5.51
C THR A 76 16.80 -18.99 -5.65
N THR A 77 16.88 -19.52 -6.86
CA THR A 77 17.77 -20.64 -7.18
C THR A 77 19.18 -20.08 -7.11
N ILE A 78 19.84 -20.29 -5.97
CA ILE A 78 21.27 -20.02 -5.82
C ILE A 78 21.98 -21.08 -6.67
N ASN A 79 22.43 -20.70 -7.86
CA ASN A 79 23.37 -21.48 -8.67
C ASN A 79 24.79 -21.34 -8.13
#